data_AF-A0CGQ2-F1
#
_entry.id   AF-A0CGQ2-F1
#
_cell.length_a   1.000
_cell.length_b   1.000
_cell.length_c   1.000
_cell.angle_alpha   90.00
_cell.angle_beta   90.00
_cell.angle_gamma   90.00
#
_symmetry.space_group_name_H-M   'P 1'
#
loop_
_entity.id
_entity.type
_entity.pdbx_description
1 polymer ?
#
loop_
_entity_poly.entity_id
_entity_poly.type
_entity_poly.pdbx_seq_one_letter_code
_entity_poly.pdbx_strand_id
1 'polypeptide(L)'
;MQKNKIFIKGIKQFDLFAQPLQLLIDKKEYHQTLFGSILTVLLLALFSNLLYQKIVTLFDRSNPTSLSSEIYHSQPEQYSLMPSNFTMTFSFQNSTYKTYIDESIYVVNAYMVKKNVKLQNGQKADVYEKQELPLVNCNEDLIKQKELKEYFSHIDLPTNYCIDWNQIPSIQIQGTFDAPKFEYILIQFNTCTEQNKKSQPCKSQKEIEQVLTQNYFSFQISSQTTNLKNPNSPYQPKGQDVFTTISNNIYKEISIYLEPLTTITDVGLIQTNLEYEKTLRYGRHTEMLDLSQSDLIMNVAIRLDTTEYVDYRTYPKIQEILAELGGLWQVLFSLFYIISKPINKISLLLELINSLYEFKDKQHYEDNSQQKDSSSIIRNDKPGSPLQRQLEQQQVQNCQDQIVTNKTLSIKENICNKQIQKDRSYKTILQTYVQYLLRAVFRKNKKMKFGYINAFQALRCIVTKDDDNILQFRSAHKEIDSQLNIFNILKRLQDVEKLKHIIFNENQRILFEKFNNIPQKDKLEEQRLYCDQQIKQQGVTQDAILQILSDQNNQINQKLIASLDVTVSNLLQKCKQDNNDNLEKN
;
A
#
# COMPACT_ATOMS: atom_id res chain seq x y z
N MET A 1 -27.61 -22.26 -5.59
CA MET A 1 -26.68 -22.43 -4.43
C MET A 1 -25.29 -22.99 -4.78
N GLN A 2 -25.11 -23.87 -5.78
CA GLN A 2 -23.77 -24.39 -6.15
C GLN A 2 -22.82 -23.35 -6.77
N LYS A 3 -23.31 -22.45 -7.64
CA LYS A 3 -22.49 -21.38 -8.25
C LYS A 3 -21.82 -20.45 -7.21
N ASN A 4 -22.55 -20.06 -6.16
CA ASN A 4 -22.00 -19.24 -5.08
C ASN A 4 -20.90 -19.97 -4.28
N LYS A 5 -20.99 -21.30 -4.11
CA LYS A 5 -19.96 -22.07 -3.41
C LYS A 5 -18.66 -22.18 -4.22
N ILE A 6 -18.75 -22.19 -5.55
CA ILE A 6 -17.58 -22.20 -6.44
C ILE A 6 -16.93 -20.81 -6.44
N PHE A 7 -17.72 -19.74 -6.54
CA PHE A 7 -17.25 -18.35 -6.49
C PHE A 7 -16.53 -18.02 -5.17
N ILE A 8 -17.13 -18.41 -4.03
CA ILE A 8 -16.53 -18.23 -2.70
C ILE A 8 -15.21 -19.02 -2.56
N LYS A 9 -15.10 -20.20 -3.18
CA LYS A 9 -13.86 -20.97 -3.20
C LYS A 9 -12.78 -20.30 -4.04
N GLY A 10 -13.13 -19.68 -5.17
CA GLY A 10 -12.20 -18.90 -5.99
C GLY A 10 -11.68 -17.66 -5.27
N ILE A 11 -12.55 -16.91 -4.58
CA ILE A 11 -12.14 -15.72 -3.82
C ILE A 11 -11.14 -16.06 -2.71
N LYS A 12 -11.34 -17.19 -2.02
CA LYS A 12 -10.42 -17.65 -0.97
C LYS A 12 -8.99 -17.86 -1.48
N GLN A 13 -8.80 -18.19 -2.76
CA GLN A 13 -7.46 -18.40 -3.31
C GLN A 13 -6.62 -17.12 -3.37
N PHE A 14 -7.25 -15.94 -3.33
CA PHE A 14 -6.58 -14.63 -3.33
C PHE A 14 -6.23 -14.13 -1.92
N ASP A 15 -6.19 -14.99 -0.91
CA ASP A 15 -5.75 -14.62 0.43
C ASP A 15 -4.20 -14.60 0.52
N LEU A 16 -3.59 -13.42 0.38
CA LEU A 16 -2.15 -13.21 0.55
C LEU A 16 -1.69 -13.40 2.01
N PHE A 17 -2.61 -13.40 2.97
CA PHE A 17 -2.32 -13.52 4.40
C PHE A 17 -2.58 -14.93 4.93
N ALA A 18 -2.75 -15.92 4.04
CA ALA A 18 -3.06 -17.30 4.41
C ALA A 18 -2.02 -17.90 5.37
N GLN A 19 -2.49 -18.69 6.33
CA GLN A 19 -1.63 -19.29 7.33
C GLN A 19 -1.06 -20.63 6.82
N PRO A 20 0.27 -20.85 6.86
CA PRO A 20 0.84 -22.13 6.47
C PRO A 20 0.45 -23.24 7.46
N LEU A 21 0.18 -24.43 6.93
CA LEU A 21 -0.14 -25.62 7.70
C LEU A 21 1.12 -26.45 7.93
N GLN A 22 1.40 -26.82 9.19
CA GLN A 22 2.56 -27.66 9.54
C GLN A 22 2.34 -29.15 9.18
N LEU A 23 1.08 -29.58 9.15
CA LEU A 23 0.65 -30.91 8.71
C LEU A 23 -0.41 -30.70 7.64
N LEU A 24 -0.31 -31.43 6.52
CA LEU A 24 -1.27 -31.34 5.42
C LEU A 24 -2.65 -31.81 5.90
N ILE A 25 -3.57 -30.87 6.08
CA ILE A 25 -4.99 -31.15 6.34
C ILE A 25 -5.68 -31.07 4.98
N ASP A 26 -6.36 -32.15 4.57
CA ASP A 26 -7.07 -32.25 3.28
C ASP A 26 -6.22 -31.89 2.05
N LYS A 27 -4.93 -32.23 2.06
CA LYS A 27 -3.95 -31.93 0.99
C LYS A 27 -3.77 -30.43 0.69
N LYS A 28 -4.11 -29.54 1.62
CA LYS A 28 -3.84 -28.10 1.51
C LYS A 28 -2.59 -27.72 2.29
N GLU A 29 -1.81 -26.80 1.74
CA GLU A 29 -0.60 -26.24 2.38
C GLU A 29 -0.91 -24.96 3.17
N TYR A 30 -2.00 -24.28 2.83
CA TYR A 30 -2.38 -22.99 3.42
C TYR A 30 -3.84 -22.99 3.84
N HIS A 31 -4.10 -22.42 5.02
CA HIS A 31 -5.43 -22.08 5.50
C HIS A 31 -5.82 -20.68 5.03
N GLN A 32 -6.75 -20.63 4.07
CA GLN A 32 -7.25 -19.41 3.45
C GLN A 32 -8.59 -18.98 4.04
N THR A 33 -8.73 -17.72 4.40
CA THR A 33 -9.95 -17.17 4.98
C THR A 33 -10.60 -16.13 4.07
N LEU A 34 -11.93 -16.01 4.14
CA LEU A 34 -12.64 -14.93 3.43
C LEU A 34 -12.22 -13.55 3.93
N PHE A 35 -11.89 -13.45 5.23
CA PHE A 35 -11.41 -12.23 5.83
C PHE A 35 -10.05 -11.80 5.25
N GLY A 36 -9.12 -12.74 5.11
CA GLY A 36 -7.83 -12.50 4.48
C GLY A 36 -7.94 -12.13 3.00
N SER A 37 -8.86 -12.74 2.25
CA SER A 37 -9.16 -12.32 0.87
C SER A 37 -9.73 -10.90 0.80
N ILE A 38 -10.64 -10.50 1.71
CA ILE A 38 -11.16 -9.12 1.77
C ILE A 38 -10.03 -8.13 2.06
N LEU A 39 -9.16 -8.43 3.04
CA LEU A 39 -8.00 -7.59 3.35
C LEU A 39 -7.03 -7.50 2.18
N THR A 40 -6.85 -8.60 1.42
CA THR A 40 -5.99 -8.61 0.23
C THR A 40 -6.55 -7.69 -0.87
N VAL A 41 -7.87 -7.76 -1.13
CA VAL A 41 -8.53 -6.84 -2.08
C VAL A 41 -8.41 -5.39 -1.60
N LEU A 42 -8.58 -5.13 -0.30
CA LEU A 42 -8.42 -3.80 0.27
C LEU A 42 -6.97 -3.29 0.11
N LEU A 43 -5.97 -4.13 0.38
CA LEU A 43 -4.56 -3.80 0.17
C LEU A 43 -4.28 -3.42 -1.28
N LEU A 44 -4.72 -4.27 -2.22
CA LEU A 44 -4.52 -4.02 -3.65
C LEU A 44 -5.24 -2.76 -4.12
N ALA A 45 -6.45 -2.49 -3.62
CA ALA A 45 -7.20 -1.27 -3.95
C ALA A 45 -6.51 0.00 -3.44
N LEU A 46 -6.07 0.00 -2.18
CA LEU A 46 -5.32 1.12 -1.59
C LEU A 46 -4.00 1.36 -2.32
N PHE A 47 -3.25 0.29 -2.60
CA PHE A 47 -1.99 0.37 -3.32
C PHE A 47 -2.19 0.89 -4.75
N SER A 48 -3.20 0.38 -5.46
CA SER A 48 -3.51 0.83 -6.83
C SER A 48 -3.92 2.30 -6.88
N ASN A 49 -4.70 2.77 -5.90
CA ASN A 49 -5.08 4.18 -5.80
C ASN A 49 -3.85 5.08 -5.57
N LEU A 50 -2.93 4.67 -4.71
CA LEU A 50 -1.71 5.44 -4.44
C LEU A 50 -0.74 5.43 -5.62
N LEU A 51 -0.58 4.28 -6.27
CA LEU A 51 0.17 4.16 -7.52
C LEU A 51 -0.40 5.09 -8.59
N TYR A 52 -1.73 5.11 -8.75
CA TYR A 52 -2.40 6.01 -9.69
C TYR A 52 -2.09 7.48 -9.38
N GLN A 53 -2.22 7.91 -8.12
CA GLN A 53 -1.90 9.29 -7.72
C GLN A 53 -0.45 9.67 -8.06
N LYS A 54 0.52 8.79 -7.77
CA LYS A 54 1.95 9.04 -8.04
C LYS A 54 2.27 9.08 -9.54
N ILE A 55 1.63 8.21 -10.33
CA ILE A 55 1.76 8.21 -11.80
C ILE A 55 1.20 9.52 -12.38
N VAL A 56 0.03 9.96 -11.92
CA VAL A 56 -0.54 11.24 -12.36
C VAL A 56 0.41 12.39 -12.02
N THR A 57 0.95 12.44 -10.80
CA THR A 57 1.93 13.46 -10.40
C THR A 57 3.18 13.48 -11.28
N LEU A 58 3.69 12.29 -11.67
CA LEU A 58 4.84 12.14 -12.56
C LEU A 58 4.56 12.74 -13.95
N PHE A 59 3.41 12.41 -14.55
CA PHE A 59 3.07 12.89 -15.90
C PHE A 59 2.67 14.37 -15.92
N ASP A 60 1.93 14.82 -14.91
CA ASP A 60 1.55 16.23 -14.77
C ASP A 60 2.74 17.12 -14.36
N ARG A 61 3.89 16.52 -14.03
CA ARG A 61 5.07 17.21 -13.51
C ARG A 61 4.71 18.15 -12.36
N SER A 62 3.79 17.69 -11.50
CA SER A 62 3.30 18.49 -10.38
C SER A 62 4.23 18.35 -9.18
N ASN A 63 4.47 19.46 -8.48
CA ASN A 63 5.33 19.54 -7.29
C ASN A 63 6.79 19.14 -7.53
N PRO A 64 7.55 19.91 -8.35
CA PRO A 64 8.99 19.74 -8.42
C PRO A 64 9.66 20.04 -7.07
N THR A 65 10.80 19.41 -6.83
CA THR A 65 11.74 19.84 -5.80
C THR A 65 12.62 20.96 -6.36
N SER A 66 12.77 22.03 -5.58
CA SER A 66 13.55 23.20 -5.99
C SER A 66 14.63 23.57 -4.99
N LEU A 67 15.80 23.95 -5.49
CA LEU A 67 16.91 24.52 -4.73
C LEU A 67 17.38 25.79 -5.43
N SER A 68 17.54 26.88 -4.69
CA SER A 68 18.03 28.14 -5.25
C SER A 68 19.42 28.46 -4.70
N SER A 69 20.29 29.01 -5.55
CA SER A 69 21.65 29.41 -5.22
C SER A 69 22.00 30.74 -5.90
N GLU A 70 22.95 31.47 -5.34
CA GLU A 70 23.48 32.69 -5.91
C GLU A 70 24.97 32.48 -6.22
N ILE A 71 25.37 32.74 -7.46
CA ILE A 71 26.72 32.51 -7.96
C ILE A 71 27.32 33.85 -8.37
N TYR A 72 28.54 34.13 -7.92
CA TYR A 72 29.27 35.33 -8.31
C TYR A 72 30.06 35.09 -9.60
N HIS A 73 29.84 35.95 -10.59
CA HIS A 73 30.58 36.03 -11.84
C HIS A 73 31.35 37.34 -11.91
N SER A 74 32.68 37.26 -11.91
CA SER A 74 33.52 38.45 -12.12
C SER A 74 33.29 39.08 -13.49
N GLN A 75 32.88 38.28 -14.48
CA GLN A 75 32.56 38.69 -15.85
C GLN A 75 31.28 37.97 -16.29
N PRO A 76 30.11 38.58 -16.09
CA PRO A 76 28.84 38.05 -16.57
C PRO A 76 28.87 37.84 -18.09
N GLU A 77 28.21 36.75 -18.53
CA GLU A 77 28.06 36.41 -19.95
C GLU A 77 27.27 37.49 -20.71
N GLN A 78 27.29 37.41 -22.04
CA GLN A 78 26.54 38.32 -22.90
C GLN A 78 25.06 37.96 -22.94
N TYR A 79 24.20 38.96 -22.71
CA TYR A 79 22.75 38.86 -22.84
C TYR A 79 22.21 39.78 -23.93
N SER A 80 21.28 39.24 -24.72
CA SER A 80 20.61 39.96 -25.79
C SER A 80 19.22 40.43 -25.35
N LEU A 81 19.06 41.73 -25.20
CA LEU A 81 17.78 42.39 -24.99
C LEU A 81 17.07 42.55 -26.33
N MET A 82 15.84 42.10 -26.40
CA MET A 82 14.99 42.09 -27.58
C MET A 82 13.60 42.62 -27.21
N PRO A 83 12.79 43.09 -28.16
CA PRO A 83 11.45 43.60 -27.89
C PRO A 83 10.55 42.58 -27.16
N SER A 84 10.81 41.28 -27.33
CA SER A 84 10.06 40.19 -26.71
C SER A 84 10.43 39.90 -25.26
N ASN A 85 11.63 40.27 -24.80
CA ASN A 85 12.10 39.96 -23.44
C ASN A 85 12.41 41.22 -22.61
N PHE A 86 12.53 42.39 -23.24
CA PHE A 86 12.92 43.64 -22.61
C PHE A 86 12.10 44.82 -23.11
N THR A 87 11.52 45.56 -22.18
CA THR A 87 10.79 46.81 -22.42
C THR A 87 11.10 47.78 -21.30
N MET A 88 11.28 49.05 -21.62
CA MET A 88 11.40 50.11 -20.62
C MET A 88 10.71 51.38 -21.09
N THR A 89 10.15 52.12 -20.15
CA THR A 89 9.50 53.42 -20.36
C THR A 89 10.00 54.39 -19.30
N PHE A 90 10.23 55.65 -19.65
CA PHE A 90 10.67 56.61 -18.65
C PHE A 90 10.35 58.06 -19.01
N SER A 91 10.20 58.90 -17.99
CA SER A 91 10.01 60.34 -18.15
C SER A 91 10.28 61.09 -16.85
N PHE A 92 10.29 62.43 -16.94
CA PHE A 92 10.07 63.25 -15.76
C PHE A 92 8.59 63.36 -15.44
N GLN A 93 8.30 63.55 -14.15
CA GLN A 93 7.00 63.82 -13.58
C GLN A 93 7.03 65.14 -12.83
N ASN A 94 5.98 65.93 -13.02
CA ASN A 94 5.80 67.18 -12.30
C ASN A 94 5.34 66.94 -10.84
N SER A 95 5.13 68.01 -10.08
CA SER A 95 4.62 67.97 -8.70
C SER A 95 3.24 67.32 -8.54
N THR A 96 2.50 67.11 -9.64
CA THR A 96 1.21 66.40 -9.67
C THR A 96 1.32 64.94 -10.10
N TYR A 97 2.54 64.40 -10.21
CA TYR A 97 2.84 63.04 -10.68
C TYR A 97 2.43 62.74 -12.13
N LYS A 98 2.21 63.79 -12.95
CA LYS A 98 1.94 63.63 -14.38
C LYS A 98 3.25 63.60 -15.15
N THR A 99 3.41 62.57 -15.97
CA THR A 99 4.54 62.39 -16.89
C THR A 99 4.48 63.43 -18.01
N TYR A 100 5.64 63.92 -18.46
CA TYR A 100 5.72 64.87 -19.57
C TYR A 100 7.04 64.74 -20.32
N ILE A 101 6.97 65.02 -21.63
CA ILE A 101 8.13 65.22 -22.50
C ILE A 101 8.10 66.66 -22.99
N ASP A 102 9.12 67.44 -22.62
CA ASP A 102 9.27 68.82 -23.08
C ASP A 102 10.74 69.09 -23.43
N GLU A 103 11.07 68.95 -24.73
CA GLU A 103 12.42 69.17 -25.26
C GLU A 103 12.89 70.62 -25.10
N SER A 104 11.99 71.58 -24.82
CA SER A 104 12.38 72.97 -24.53
C SER A 104 12.92 73.16 -23.11
N ILE A 105 12.74 72.15 -22.24
CA ILE A 105 13.20 72.16 -20.83
C ILE A 105 14.40 71.24 -20.65
N TYR A 106 14.32 70.01 -21.19
CA TYR A 106 15.38 69.02 -21.04
C TYR A 106 15.53 68.16 -22.30
N VAL A 107 16.76 67.73 -22.58
CA VAL A 107 17.12 66.89 -23.73
C VAL A 107 17.62 65.54 -23.24
N VAL A 108 17.02 64.48 -23.75
CA VAL A 108 17.39 63.10 -23.42
C VAL A 108 18.19 62.48 -24.57
N ASN A 109 19.35 61.92 -24.25
CA ASN A 109 20.14 61.11 -25.16
C ASN A 109 20.39 59.74 -24.55
N ALA A 110 20.17 58.68 -25.31
CA ALA A 110 20.49 57.31 -24.88
C ALA A 110 21.60 56.74 -25.75
N TYR A 111 22.48 55.97 -25.11
CA TYR A 111 23.64 55.36 -25.74
C TYR A 111 23.79 53.91 -25.28
N MET A 112 24.23 53.06 -26.18
CA MET A 112 24.88 51.81 -25.84
C MET A 112 26.38 52.08 -25.77
N VAL A 113 26.97 51.83 -24.60
CA VAL A 113 28.39 52.11 -24.32
C VAL A 113 29.16 50.79 -24.33
N LYS A 114 30.18 50.70 -25.17
CA LYS A 114 31.11 49.55 -25.23
C LYS A 114 32.49 49.93 -24.74
N LYS A 115 32.97 49.22 -23.73
CA LYS A 115 34.37 49.26 -23.31
C LYS A 115 35.16 48.21 -24.11
N ASN A 116 36.21 48.67 -24.77
CA ASN A 116 37.19 47.83 -25.45
C ASN A 116 38.60 48.16 -24.93
N VAL A 117 39.42 47.15 -24.70
CA VAL A 117 40.84 47.35 -24.34
C VAL A 117 41.66 47.46 -25.62
N LYS A 118 42.26 48.63 -25.88
CA LYS A 118 43.18 48.84 -27.01
C LYS A 118 44.61 48.99 -26.49
N LEU A 119 45.58 48.51 -27.27
CA LEU A 119 47.00 48.76 -27.02
C LEU A 119 47.35 50.13 -27.60
N GLN A 120 47.67 51.10 -26.74
CA GLN A 120 48.24 52.38 -27.12
C GLN A 120 49.66 52.47 -26.55
N ASN A 121 50.66 52.65 -27.42
CA ASN A 121 52.08 52.78 -27.05
C ASN A 121 52.61 51.64 -26.14
N GLY A 122 52.15 50.40 -26.36
CA GLY A 122 52.56 49.23 -25.57
C GLY A 122 51.86 49.09 -24.21
N GLN A 123 51.01 50.04 -23.81
CA GLN A 123 50.17 49.95 -22.61
C GLN A 123 48.71 49.66 -22.99
N LYS A 124 48.01 48.89 -22.14
CA LYS A 124 46.58 48.63 -22.28
C LYS A 124 45.82 49.87 -21.80
N ALA A 125 45.02 50.46 -22.69
CA ALA A 125 44.14 51.58 -22.37
C ALA A 125 42.68 51.18 -22.63
N ASP A 126 41.81 51.53 -21.69
CA ASP A 126 40.37 51.34 -21.84
C ASP A 126 39.79 52.42 -22.75
N VAL A 127 39.10 52.00 -23.82
CA VAL A 127 38.45 52.90 -24.78
C VAL A 127 36.95 52.64 -24.76
N TYR A 128 36.18 53.71 -24.54
CA TYR A 128 34.73 53.68 -24.49
C TYR A 128 34.14 54.22 -25.81
N GLU A 129 33.41 53.38 -26.52
CA GLU A 129 32.70 53.72 -27.75
C GLU A 129 31.21 53.86 -27.44
N LYS A 130 30.60 54.99 -27.85
CA LYS A 130 29.18 55.26 -27.67
C LYS A 130 28.46 55.08 -29.01
N GLN A 131 27.43 54.25 -29.02
CA GLN A 131 26.48 54.14 -30.14
C GLN A 131 25.14 54.72 -29.69
N GLU A 132 24.54 55.60 -30.47
CA GLU A 132 23.23 56.17 -30.14
C GLU A 132 22.14 55.09 -30.11
N LEU A 133 21.29 55.16 -29.09
CA LEU A 133 20.13 54.31 -28.92
C LEU A 133 18.88 55.13 -29.28
N PRO A 134 18.13 54.78 -30.33
CA PRO A 134 17.03 55.60 -30.81
C PRO A 134 15.87 55.59 -29.81
N LEU A 135 15.40 56.77 -29.45
CA LEU A 135 14.28 56.99 -28.54
C LEU A 135 13.10 57.60 -29.29
N VAL A 136 11.89 57.15 -28.95
CA VAL A 136 10.62 57.68 -29.46
C VAL A 136 9.61 57.82 -28.31
N ASN A 137 8.56 58.61 -28.52
CA ASN A 137 7.43 58.61 -27.61
C ASN A 137 6.81 57.20 -27.57
N CYS A 138 6.56 56.70 -26.37
CA CYS A 138 5.99 55.38 -26.19
C CYS A 138 4.57 55.31 -26.77
N ASN A 139 4.25 54.17 -27.35
CA ASN A 139 2.90 53.76 -27.69
C ASN A 139 2.70 52.31 -27.24
N GLU A 140 1.45 51.84 -27.20
CA GLU A 140 1.15 50.47 -26.81
C GLU A 140 1.76 49.43 -27.76
N ASP A 141 1.96 49.79 -29.03
CA ASP A 141 2.51 48.90 -30.05
C ASP A 141 3.98 48.54 -29.81
N LEU A 142 4.74 49.39 -29.10
CA LEU A 142 6.13 49.13 -28.71
C LEU A 142 6.23 48.12 -27.55
N ILE A 143 5.14 47.89 -26.81
CA ILE A 143 5.07 46.90 -25.73
C ILE A 143 4.70 45.53 -26.32
N LYS A 144 5.71 44.76 -26.75
CA LYS A 144 5.49 43.44 -27.41
C LYS A 144 5.15 42.31 -26.42
N GLN A 145 5.46 42.48 -25.14
CA GLN A 145 5.19 41.51 -24.08
C GLN A 145 3.70 41.55 -23.68
N LYS A 146 2.93 40.54 -24.10
CA LYS A 146 1.47 40.50 -23.92
C LYS A 146 1.07 40.52 -22.45
N GLU A 147 1.85 39.84 -21.62
CA GLU A 147 1.67 39.70 -20.18
C GLU A 147 1.83 41.05 -19.45
N LEU A 148 2.57 42.00 -20.02
CA LEU A 148 2.80 43.32 -19.43
C LEU A 148 1.80 44.38 -19.87
N LYS A 149 0.88 44.08 -20.79
CA LYS A 149 -0.08 45.07 -21.29
C LYS A 149 -0.94 45.70 -20.18
N GLU A 150 -1.39 44.88 -19.23
CA GLU A 150 -2.18 45.35 -18.08
C GLU A 150 -1.33 46.20 -17.11
N TYR A 151 -0.05 45.90 -16.98
CA TYR A 151 0.85 46.73 -16.16
C TYR A 151 1.01 48.12 -16.79
N PHE A 152 1.30 48.18 -18.10
CA PHE A 152 1.53 49.43 -18.80
C PHE A 152 0.26 50.24 -19.11
N SER A 153 -0.95 49.65 -19.04
CA SER A 153 -2.20 50.36 -19.30
C SER A 153 -2.53 51.45 -18.26
N HIS A 154 -1.90 51.40 -17.08
CA HIS A 154 -2.08 52.40 -16.03
C HIS A 154 -1.15 53.62 -16.21
N ILE A 155 -0.27 53.59 -17.20
CA ILE A 155 0.75 54.61 -17.46
C ILE A 155 0.32 55.42 -18.69
N ASP A 156 0.50 56.74 -18.63
CA ASP A 156 0.31 57.61 -19.78
C ASP A 156 1.49 57.47 -20.76
N LEU A 157 1.48 56.39 -21.55
CA LEU A 157 2.58 56.04 -22.45
C LEU A 157 3.00 57.18 -23.40
N PRO A 158 2.10 57.94 -24.06
CA PRO A 158 2.50 59.00 -25.00
C PRO A 158 3.45 60.07 -24.43
N THR A 159 3.44 60.26 -23.11
CA THR A 159 4.31 61.22 -22.38
C THR A 159 5.56 60.57 -21.79
N ASN A 160 5.90 59.34 -22.21
CA ASN A 160 7.10 58.60 -21.82
C ASN A 160 7.98 58.26 -23.02
N TYR A 161 9.29 58.13 -22.80
CA TYR A 161 10.25 57.68 -23.80
C TYR A 161 10.38 56.16 -23.81
N CYS A 162 10.44 55.59 -25.01
CA CYS A 162 10.68 54.18 -25.28
C CYS A 162 11.86 54.01 -26.24
N ILE A 163 12.46 52.81 -26.23
CA ILE A 163 13.40 52.38 -27.27
C ILE A 163 12.65 52.18 -28.58
N ASP A 164 13.14 52.73 -29.69
CA ASP A 164 12.62 52.45 -31.02
C ASP A 164 13.17 51.12 -31.57
N TRP A 165 12.46 50.05 -31.25
CA TRP A 165 12.76 48.70 -31.72
C TRP A 165 12.62 48.52 -33.26
N ASN A 166 12.05 49.48 -33.99
CA ASN A 166 12.00 49.41 -35.45
C ASN A 166 13.34 49.76 -36.10
N GLN A 167 14.17 50.56 -35.41
CA GLN A 167 15.49 50.96 -35.89
C GLN A 167 16.60 50.01 -35.44
N ILE A 168 16.39 49.27 -34.34
CA ILE A 168 17.37 48.35 -33.78
C ILE A 168 16.73 47.00 -33.37
N PRO A 169 17.26 45.85 -33.83
CA PRO A 169 16.64 44.55 -33.55
C PRO A 169 16.95 44.02 -32.15
N SER A 170 18.12 44.35 -31.59
CA SER A 170 18.57 43.83 -30.29
C SER A 170 19.65 44.72 -29.68
N ILE A 171 19.73 44.74 -28.35
CA ILE A 171 20.80 45.39 -27.58
C ILE A 171 21.57 44.31 -26.84
N GLN A 172 22.89 44.40 -26.82
CA GLN A 172 23.75 43.47 -26.09
C GLN A 172 24.24 44.15 -24.80
N ILE A 173 24.21 43.42 -23.69
CA ILE A 173 24.83 43.83 -22.42
C ILE A 173 25.71 42.69 -21.94
N GLN A 174 26.89 43.01 -21.40
CA GLN A 174 27.85 42.00 -20.95
C GLN A 174 28.88 42.57 -19.98
N GLY A 175 29.47 41.70 -19.16
CA GLY A 175 30.62 42.03 -18.33
C GLY A 175 30.33 43.03 -17.22
N THR A 176 31.42 43.48 -16.58
CA THR A 176 31.45 44.39 -15.44
C THR A 176 32.46 45.50 -15.71
N PHE A 177 32.48 46.55 -14.88
CA PHE A 177 33.41 47.67 -15.07
C PHE A 177 34.88 47.24 -15.16
N ASP A 178 35.28 46.24 -14.38
CA ASP A 178 36.64 45.69 -14.36
C ASP A 178 36.93 44.69 -15.50
N ALA A 179 35.90 44.26 -16.22
CA ALA A 179 36.02 43.33 -17.33
C ALA A 179 36.67 43.99 -18.56
N PRO A 180 37.36 43.21 -19.42
CA PRO A 180 37.92 43.72 -20.68
C PRO A 180 36.84 44.05 -21.70
N LYS A 181 35.66 43.41 -21.59
CA LYS A 181 34.46 43.72 -22.35
C LYS A 181 33.39 44.15 -21.35
N PHE A 182 32.89 45.37 -21.50
CA PHE A 182 31.82 45.89 -20.66
C PHE A 182 30.86 46.66 -21.56
N GLU A 183 29.60 46.20 -21.61
CA GLU A 183 28.55 46.80 -22.42
C GLU A 183 27.32 47.09 -21.57
N TYR A 184 26.86 48.34 -21.61
CA TYR A 184 25.73 48.80 -20.82
C TYR A 184 24.95 49.91 -21.54
N ILE A 185 23.72 50.16 -21.10
CA ILE A 185 22.88 51.25 -21.62
C ILE A 185 23.08 52.47 -20.72
N LEU A 186 23.31 53.63 -21.32
CA LEU A 186 23.44 54.91 -20.65
C LEU A 186 22.38 55.88 -21.17
N ILE A 187 21.54 56.40 -20.28
CA ILE A 187 20.55 57.44 -20.60
C ILE A 187 20.98 58.72 -19.90
N GLN A 188 21.14 59.80 -20.65
CA GLN A 188 21.61 61.09 -20.16
C GLN A 188 20.52 62.13 -20.31
N PHE A 189 20.22 62.84 -19.22
CA PHE A 189 19.27 63.93 -19.17
C PHE A 189 20.04 65.23 -18.99
N ASN A 190 19.96 66.12 -19.98
CA ASN A 190 20.60 67.43 -19.95
C ASN A 190 19.53 68.53 -19.89
N THR A 191 19.84 69.66 -19.27
CA THR A 191 19.08 70.90 -19.44
C THR A 191 19.12 71.32 -20.91
N CYS A 192 18.01 71.88 -21.42
CA CYS A 192 18.00 72.41 -22.79
C CYS A 192 18.89 73.65 -22.86
N THR A 193 19.86 73.63 -23.78
CA THR A 193 20.71 74.75 -24.13
C THR A 193 20.71 74.94 -25.64
N GLU A 194 21.10 76.13 -26.13
CA GLU A 194 21.20 76.39 -27.56
C GLU A 194 22.15 75.43 -28.30
N GLN A 195 23.09 74.80 -27.58
CA GLN A 195 24.05 73.84 -28.14
C GLN A 195 23.47 72.43 -28.29
N ASN A 196 22.53 72.02 -27.44
CA ASN A 196 22.00 70.65 -27.39
C ASN A 196 20.52 70.54 -27.79
N LYS A 197 19.87 71.66 -28.16
CA LYS A 197 18.48 71.68 -28.61
C LYS A 197 18.23 70.71 -29.77
N LYS A 198 17.11 69.98 -29.70
CA LYS A 198 16.67 69.05 -30.73
C LYS A 198 15.74 69.72 -31.73
N SER A 199 14.45 69.83 -31.40
CA SER A 199 13.42 70.30 -32.33
C SER A 199 12.84 71.67 -31.96
N GLN A 200 12.78 72.01 -30.67
CA GLN A 200 12.17 73.24 -30.16
C GLN A 200 13.23 74.20 -29.58
N PRO A 201 13.01 75.53 -29.65
CA PRO A 201 13.86 76.47 -28.94
C PRO A 201 13.75 76.26 -27.43
N CYS A 202 14.86 76.40 -26.71
CA CYS A 202 14.88 76.24 -25.26
C CYS A 202 14.11 77.38 -24.58
N LYS A 203 13.42 77.06 -23.47
CA LYS A 203 12.81 78.07 -22.61
C LYS A 203 13.86 78.91 -21.91
N SER A 204 13.44 80.01 -21.29
CA SER A 204 14.38 80.83 -20.53
C SER A 204 14.93 80.04 -19.34
N GLN A 205 16.19 80.29 -18.98
CA GLN A 205 16.85 79.56 -17.88
C GLN A 205 16.02 79.60 -16.58
N LYS A 206 15.41 80.75 -16.26
CA LYS A 206 14.53 80.88 -15.07
C LYS A 206 13.30 79.98 -15.13
N GLU A 207 12.68 79.83 -16.30
CA GLU A 207 11.53 78.93 -16.48
C GLU A 207 11.95 77.46 -16.37
N ILE A 208 13.10 77.10 -16.94
CA ILE A 208 13.67 75.74 -16.83
C ILE A 208 13.92 75.41 -15.36
N GLU A 209 14.58 76.30 -14.62
CA GLU A 209 14.88 76.12 -13.20
C GLU A 209 13.60 76.00 -12.36
N GLN A 210 12.60 76.85 -12.61
CA GLN A 210 11.31 76.80 -11.94
C GLN A 210 10.57 75.48 -12.18
N VAL A 211 10.54 75.01 -13.44
CA VAL A 211 9.90 73.73 -13.73
C VAL A 211 10.67 72.61 -13.05
N LEU A 212 12.00 72.58 -13.14
CA LEU A 212 12.85 71.49 -12.63
C LEU A 212 13.07 71.48 -11.11
N THR A 213 12.59 72.46 -10.35
CA THR A 213 12.85 72.57 -8.90
C THR A 213 12.28 71.39 -8.09
N GLN A 214 11.11 70.86 -8.46
CA GLN A 214 10.45 69.74 -7.78
C GLN A 214 9.86 68.75 -8.78
N ASN A 215 10.72 67.91 -9.36
CA ASN A 215 10.29 66.83 -10.24
C ASN A 215 10.67 65.48 -9.68
N TYR A 216 10.06 64.48 -10.28
CA TYR A 216 10.42 63.11 -10.06
C TYR A 216 10.82 62.48 -11.39
N PHE A 217 11.71 61.50 -11.32
CA PHE A 217 12.00 60.60 -12.41
C PHE A 217 11.17 59.34 -12.22
N SER A 218 10.44 58.97 -13.27
CA SER A 218 9.65 57.76 -13.34
C SER A 218 10.27 56.85 -14.39
N PHE A 219 10.63 55.64 -13.99
CA PHE A 219 11.24 54.66 -14.87
C PHE A 219 10.60 53.30 -14.64
N GLN A 220 9.94 52.76 -15.66
CA GLN A 220 9.38 51.42 -15.64
C GLN A 220 10.19 50.49 -16.54
N ILE A 221 10.41 49.28 -16.06
CA ILE A 221 11.22 48.27 -16.73
C ILE A 221 10.59 46.90 -16.61
N SER A 222 10.66 46.13 -17.68
CA SER A 222 10.27 44.72 -17.67
C SER A 222 11.26 43.92 -16.83
N SER A 223 10.73 43.06 -15.98
CA SER A 223 11.44 42.10 -15.15
C SER A 223 10.78 40.73 -15.28
N GLN A 224 11.31 39.75 -14.56
CA GLN A 224 10.80 38.38 -14.54
C GLN A 224 10.65 37.93 -13.08
N THR A 225 9.58 37.20 -12.79
CA THR A 225 9.42 36.43 -11.56
C THR A 225 9.53 34.95 -11.85
N THR A 226 10.09 34.20 -10.91
CA THR A 226 10.24 32.74 -11.04
C THR A 226 9.04 32.03 -10.41
N ASN A 227 8.37 31.17 -11.18
CA ASN A 227 7.39 30.21 -10.71
C ASN A 227 7.79 28.79 -11.14
N LEU A 228 8.61 28.14 -10.30
CA LEU A 228 9.14 26.80 -10.57
C LEU A 228 8.08 25.70 -10.63
N LYS A 229 6.84 25.97 -10.17
CA LYS A 229 5.72 25.01 -10.27
C LYS A 229 5.16 24.89 -11.68
N ASN A 230 5.35 25.89 -12.53
CA ASN A 230 4.87 25.85 -13.91
C ASN A 230 5.81 24.98 -14.77
N PRO A 231 5.35 23.84 -15.32
CA PRO A 231 6.22 22.93 -16.06
C PRO A 231 6.65 23.46 -17.43
N ASN A 232 5.90 24.40 -18.03
CA ASN A 232 6.14 24.88 -19.39
C ASN A 232 7.13 26.05 -19.47
N SER A 233 7.04 26.99 -18.50
CA SER A 233 7.95 28.12 -18.40
C SER A 233 8.06 28.55 -16.94
N PRO A 234 9.27 28.54 -16.36
CA PRO A 234 9.50 29.00 -15.00
C PRO A 234 9.41 30.52 -14.87
N TYR A 235 9.44 31.28 -15.97
CA TYR A 235 9.48 32.75 -15.94
C TYR A 235 8.15 33.38 -16.30
N GLN A 236 7.75 34.37 -15.50
CA GLN A 236 6.57 35.18 -15.73
C GLN A 236 6.99 36.66 -15.80
N PRO A 237 6.72 37.36 -16.92
CA PRO A 237 7.03 38.77 -17.04
C PRO A 237 6.30 39.59 -15.98
N LYS A 238 7.00 40.56 -15.38
CA LYS A 238 6.44 41.51 -14.42
C LYS A 238 7.03 42.90 -14.66
N GLY A 239 6.21 43.94 -14.56
CA GLY A 239 6.69 45.32 -14.55
C GLY A 239 7.28 45.72 -13.18
N GLN A 240 8.36 46.49 -13.20
CA GLN A 240 8.98 47.10 -12.03
C GLN A 240 9.13 48.59 -12.28
N ASP A 241 8.91 49.40 -11.25
CA ASP A 241 9.08 50.84 -11.28
C ASP A 241 10.25 51.29 -10.38
N VAL A 242 10.99 52.27 -10.88
CA VAL A 242 12.01 53.02 -10.15
C VAL A 242 11.53 54.47 -10.13
N PHE A 243 11.44 55.03 -8.93
CA PHE A 243 10.92 56.37 -8.72
C PHE A 243 11.85 57.14 -7.78
N THR A 244 12.30 58.31 -8.22
CA THR A 244 13.20 59.14 -7.42
C THR A 244 13.04 60.62 -7.71
N THR A 245 13.44 61.49 -6.78
CA THR A 245 13.39 62.94 -6.97
C THR A 245 14.50 63.41 -7.91
N ILE A 246 14.24 64.44 -8.71
CA ILE A 246 15.24 65.10 -9.54
C ILE A 246 15.13 66.62 -9.38
N SER A 247 16.27 67.29 -9.49
CA SER A 247 16.40 68.74 -9.41
C SER A 247 17.49 69.20 -10.37
N ASN A 248 17.37 70.40 -10.90
CA ASN A 248 18.40 71.06 -11.71
C ASN A 248 19.68 71.41 -10.92
N ASN A 249 19.61 71.46 -9.60
CA ASN A 249 20.75 71.87 -8.74
C ASN A 249 21.62 70.69 -8.30
N ILE A 250 21.24 69.46 -8.66
CA ILE A 250 21.90 68.24 -8.21
C ILE A 250 22.03 67.31 -9.40
N TYR A 251 23.25 66.94 -9.75
CA TYR A 251 23.48 65.85 -10.69
C TYR A 251 23.22 64.51 -9.99
N LYS A 252 22.44 63.64 -10.61
CA LYS A 252 22.13 62.30 -10.10
C LYS A 252 22.64 61.21 -11.03
N GLU A 253 23.29 60.20 -10.48
CA GLU A 253 23.65 58.98 -11.21
C GLU A 253 22.90 57.79 -10.63
N ILE A 254 22.10 57.14 -11.47
CA ILE A 254 21.31 55.96 -11.11
C ILE A 254 21.90 54.76 -11.85
N SER A 255 22.42 53.78 -11.12
CA SER A 255 22.84 52.51 -11.69
C SER A 255 21.76 51.46 -11.44
N ILE A 256 21.16 50.93 -12.51
CA ILE A 256 20.20 49.83 -12.48
C ILE A 256 20.95 48.54 -12.84
N TYR A 257 20.81 47.52 -12.00
CA TYR A 257 21.45 46.22 -12.18
C TYR A 257 20.42 45.18 -12.60
N LEU A 258 20.63 44.60 -13.78
CA LEU A 258 19.91 43.45 -14.29
C LEU A 258 20.63 42.18 -13.84
N GLU A 259 19.95 41.36 -13.06
CA GLU A 259 20.47 40.10 -12.54
C GLU A 259 20.18 38.97 -13.55
N PRO A 260 21.22 38.23 -13.97
CA PRO A 260 21.09 36.93 -14.60
C PRO A 260 20.26 35.96 -13.75
N LEU A 261 19.32 35.28 -14.39
CA LEU A 261 18.48 34.25 -13.80
C LEU A 261 18.55 32.99 -14.66
N THR A 262 18.99 31.87 -14.08
CA THR A 262 19.12 30.58 -14.77
C THR A 262 18.35 29.51 -14.05
N THR A 263 17.50 28.78 -14.77
CA THR A 263 16.76 27.62 -14.24
C THR A 263 17.28 26.36 -14.90
N ILE A 264 17.77 25.44 -14.07
CA ILE A 264 18.31 24.13 -14.47
C ILE A 264 17.25 23.09 -14.13
N THR A 265 16.61 22.52 -15.15
CA THR A 265 15.53 21.55 -14.96
C THR A 265 15.97 20.13 -15.29
N ASP A 266 15.85 19.20 -14.36
CA ASP A 266 15.98 17.76 -14.65
C ASP A 266 14.64 17.21 -15.14
N VAL A 267 14.50 17.05 -16.45
CA VAL A 267 13.29 16.52 -17.12
C VAL A 267 13.31 15.00 -17.27
N GLY A 268 14.35 14.34 -16.79
CA GLY A 268 14.57 12.91 -17.01
C GLY A 268 13.68 12.02 -16.15
N LEU A 269 13.00 11.04 -16.77
CA LEU A 269 12.11 10.09 -16.07
C LEU A 269 12.85 9.00 -15.29
N ILE A 270 14.05 8.62 -15.77
CA ILE A 270 14.87 7.52 -15.22
C ILE A 270 16.28 8.02 -14.93
N GLN A 271 16.95 8.57 -15.94
CA GLN A 271 18.29 9.17 -15.82
C GLN A 271 18.19 10.69 -15.81
N THR A 272 19.17 11.39 -15.25
CA THR A 272 19.27 12.85 -15.29
C THR A 272 19.32 13.37 -16.72
N ASN A 273 18.43 14.30 -17.06
CA ASN A 273 18.47 15.05 -18.32
C ASN A 273 18.25 16.54 -18.02
N LEU A 274 19.29 17.35 -18.17
CA LEU A 274 19.29 18.75 -17.74
C LEU A 274 18.95 19.69 -18.91
N GLU A 275 17.94 20.51 -18.71
CA GLU A 275 17.57 21.63 -19.58
C GLU A 275 17.90 22.96 -18.88
N TYR A 276 18.46 23.91 -19.64
CA TYR A 276 18.88 25.21 -19.13
C TYR A 276 18.02 26.30 -19.76
N GLU A 277 17.37 27.09 -18.93
CA GLU A 277 16.64 28.28 -19.33
C GLU A 277 17.35 29.50 -18.70
N LYS A 278 17.69 30.50 -19.50
CA LYS A 278 18.37 31.74 -19.03
C LYS A 278 17.53 32.96 -19.36
N THR A 279 17.46 33.91 -18.43
CA THR A 279 16.79 35.19 -18.62
C THR A 279 17.44 36.28 -17.76
N LEU A 280 16.90 37.49 -17.83
CA LEU A 280 17.29 38.62 -16.97
C LEU A 280 16.10 39.08 -16.15
N ARG A 281 16.36 39.49 -14.92
CA ARG A 281 15.40 40.21 -14.08
C ARG A 281 16.00 41.51 -13.60
N TYR A 282 15.14 42.48 -13.29
CA TYR A 282 15.54 43.61 -12.47
C TYR A 282 15.94 43.11 -11.07
N GLY A 283 17.17 43.43 -10.65
CA GLY A 283 17.68 43.08 -9.32
C GLY A 283 17.56 44.25 -8.35
N ARG A 284 18.40 45.26 -8.54
CA ARG A 284 18.51 46.43 -7.67
C ARG A 284 18.90 47.68 -8.44
N HIS A 285 18.80 48.84 -7.79
CA HIS A 285 19.43 50.07 -8.26
C HIS A 285 20.19 50.77 -7.13
N THR A 286 21.12 51.63 -7.50
CA THR A 286 21.87 52.50 -6.57
C THR A 286 21.87 53.92 -7.10
N GLU A 287 21.75 54.90 -6.21
CA GLU A 287 21.80 56.33 -6.55
C GLU A 287 23.07 56.97 -5.97
N MET A 288 23.69 57.84 -6.76
CA MET A 288 24.77 58.73 -6.34
C MET A 288 24.36 60.18 -6.67
N LEU A 289 24.70 61.10 -5.78
CA LEU A 289 24.40 62.52 -5.91
C LEU A 289 25.71 63.30 -5.98
N ASP A 290 25.82 64.20 -6.96
CA ASP A 290 26.83 65.24 -6.99
C ASP A 290 26.14 66.60 -6.90
N LEU A 291 26.65 67.45 -6.01
CA LEU A 291 26.15 68.82 -5.83
C LEU A 291 26.86 69.81 -6.76
N SER A 292 27.71 69.32 -7.67
CA SER A 292 28.30 70.14 -8.72
C SER A 292 27.20 70.62 -9.69
N GLN A 293 27.22 71.92 -9.98
CA GLN A 293 26.32 72.49 -10.99
C GLN A 293 26.84 72.10 -12.37
N SER A 294 26.03 71.39 -13.13
CA SER A 294 26.30 71.05 -14.52
C SER A 294 25.00 71.04 -15.32
N ASP A 295 25.11 71.16 -16.64
CA ASP A 295 23.96 71.01 -17.54
C ASP A 295 23.40 69.58 -17.53
N LEU A 296 24.15 68.62 -16.99
CA LEU A 296 23.73 67.23 -16.85
C LEU A 296 22.93 67.06 -15.56
N ILE A 297 21.64 66.82 -15.70
CA ILE A 297 20.70 66.61 -14.59
C ILE A 297 20.88 65.20 -14.03
N MET A 298 20.94 64.21 -14.91
CA MET A 298 20.94 62.82 -14.50
C MET A 298 21.55 61.88 -15.53
N ASN A 299 22.26 60.86 -15.04
CA ASN A 299 22.66 59.68 -15.80
C ASN A 299 21.94 58.44 -15.24
N VAL A 300 21.40 57.62 -16.12
CA VAL A 300 20.87 56.29 -15.78
C VAL A 300 21.67 55.25 -16.52
N ALA A 301 22.42 54.42 -15.78
CA ALA A 301 23.23 53.34 -16.33
C ALA A 301 22.54 52.00 -16.04
N ILE A 302 22.12 51.28 -17.08
CA ILE A 302 21.53 49.94 -16.96
C ILE A 302 22.58 48.92 -17.37
N ARG A 303 23.00 48.08 -16.42
CA ARG A 303 24.10 47.12 -16.57
C ARG A 303 23.78 45.78 -15.93
N LEU A 304 24.57 44.75 -16.21
CA LEU A 304 24.45 43.46 -15.54
C LEU A 304 24.95 43.54 -14.09
N ASP A 305 24.31 42.79 -13.18
CA ASP A 305 24.89 42.51 -11.87
C ASP A 305 25.98 41.43 -11.98
N THR A 306 26.86 41.40 -10.99
CA THR A 306 27.90 40.39 -10.81
C THR A 306 27.36 39.06 -10.27
N THR A 307 26.12 39.04 -9.77
CA THR A 307 25.52 37.85 -9.18
C THR A 307 24.47 37.25 -10.11
N GLU A 308 24.55 35.94 -10.31
CA GLU A 308 23.59 35.13 -11.05
C GLU A 308 22.76 34.30 -10.07
N TYR A 309 21.43 34.36 -10.22
CA TYR A 309 20.52 33.53 -9.44
C TYR A 309 20.22 32.23 -10.19
N VAL A 310 20.54 31.09 -9.58
CA VAL A 310 20.39 29.77 -10.18
C VAL A 310 19.37 28.93 -9.43
N ASP A 311 18.31 28.54 -10.13
CA ASP A 311 17.26 27.66 -9.64
C ASP A 311 17.42 26.25 -10.21
N TYR A 312 17.64 25.27 -9.35
CA TYR A 312 17.61 23.85 -9.69
C TYR A 312 16.20 23.33 -9.49
N ARG A 313 15.61 22.74 -10.53
CA ARG A 313 14.27 22.17 -10.54
C ARG A 313 14.35 20.69 -10.92
N THR A 314 13.94 19.79 -10.02
CA THR A 314 13.95 18.34 -10.28
C THR A 314 12.56 17.76 -10.13
N TYR A 315 12.16 16.90 -11.07
CA TYR A 315 10.91 16.14 -10.98
C TYR A 315 11.14 14.76 -10.38
N PRO A 316 10.16 14.20 -9.65
CA PRO A 316 10.30 12.86 -9.08
C PRO A 316 10.52 11.84 -10.20
N LYS A 317 11.45 10.91 -9.99
CA LYS A 317 11.78 9.86 -10.98
C LYS A 317 10.99 8.59 -10.74
N ILE A 318 10.88 7.75 -11.77
CA ILE A 318 10.20 6.44 -11.65
C ILE A 318 10.86 5.59 -10.55
N GLN A 319 12.18 5.65 -10.43
CA GLN A 319 12.94 4.89 -9.43
C GLN A 319 12.58 5.30 -8.00
N GLU A 320 12.43 6.61 -7.77
CA GLU A 320 12.03 7.17 -6.47
C GLU A 320 10.60 6.77 -6.12
N ILE A 321 9.67 6.87 -7.08
CA ILE A 321 8.28 6.44 -6.90
C ILE A 321 8.21 4.95 -6.57
N LEU A 322 8.96 4.09 -7.27
CA LEU A 322 9.00 2.66 -6.99
C LEU A 322 9.60 2.35 -5.61
N ALA A 323 10.62 3.08 -5.19
CA ALA A 323 11.22 2.92 -3.85
C ALA A 323 10.23 3.33 -2.75
N GLU A 324 9.56 4.48 -2.89
CA GLU A 324 8.51 4.93 -1.97
C GLU A 324 7.36 3.93 -1.88
N LEU A 325 6.88 3.44 -3.04
CA LEU A 325 5.79 2.46 -3.11
C LEU A 325 6.20 1.11 -2.51
N GLY A 326 7.44 0.67 -2.73
CA GLY A 326 7.97 -0.56 -2.13
C GLY A 326 7.99 -0.48 -0.60
N GLY A 327 8.47 0.63 -0.04
CA GLY A 327 8.44 0.87 1.40
C GLY A 327 7.02 0.89 1.96
N LEU A 328 6.10 1.57 1.27
CA LEU A 328 4.71 1.64 1.69
C LEU A 328 4.00 0.28 1.62
N TRP A 329 4.24 -0.51 0.56
CA TRP A 329 3.72 -1.87 0.44
C TRP A 329 4.11 -2.71 1.65
N GLN A 330 5.37 -2.65 2.07
CA GLN A 330 5.86 -3.40 3.23
C GLN A 330 5.16 -2.98 4.53
N VAL A 331 4.93 -1.69 4.73
CA VAL A 331 4.21 -1.17 5.90
C VAL A 331 2.75 -1.63 5.92
N LEU A 332 2.02 -1.45 4.80
CA LEU A 332 0.62 -1.85 4.69
C LEU A 332 0.43 -3.36 4.80
N PHE A 333 1.30 -4.14 4.15
CA PHE A 333 1.31 -5.59 4.25
C PHE A 333 1.54 -6.03 5.70
N SER A 334 2.52 -5.45 6.39
CA SER A 334 2.80 -5.76 7.80
C SER A 334 1.61 -5.46 8.70
N LEU A 335 0.94 -4.32 8.50
CA LEU A 335 -0.25 -3.93 9.24
C LEU A 335 -1.39 -4.94 9.06
N PHE A 336 -1.72 -5.30 7.82
CA PHE A 336 -2.77 -6.28 7.54
C PHE A 336 -2.37 -7.70 7.97
N TYR A 337 -1.09 -8.05 7.92
CA TYR A 337 -0.59 -9.32 8.44
C TYR A 337 -0.78 -9.43 9.96
N ILE A 338 -0.47 -8.36 10.73
CA ILE A 338 -0.69 -8.33 12.18
C ILE A 338 -2.18 -8.50 12.52
N ILE A 339 -3.08 -7.88 11.74
CA ILE A 339 -4.54 -7.97 11.95
C ILE A 339 -5.08 -9.35 11.55
N SER A 340 -4.63 -9.90 10.43
CA SER A 340 -5.13 -11.17 9.88
C SER A 340 -4.62 -12.40 10.62
N LYS A 341 -3.35 -12.39 11.08
CA LYS A 341 -2.72 -13.52 11.78
C LYS A 341 -3.56 -14.13 12.91
N PRO A 342 -4.06 -13.37 13.90
CA PRO A 342 -4.87 -13.95 14.97
C PRO A 342 -6.21 -14.52 14.49
N ILE A 343 -6.84 -13.87 13.50
CA ILE A 343 -8.12 -14.31 12.92
C ILE A 343 -7.94 -15.60 12.12
N ASN A 344 -6.87 -15.70 11.33
CA ASN A 344 -6.53 -16.88 10.56
C ASN A 344 -6.23 -18.07 11.48
N LYS A 345 -5.52 -17.85 12.60
CA LYS A 345 -5.26 -18.89 13.60
C LYS A 345 -6.53 -19.45 14.22
N ILE A 346 -7.46 -18.58 14.63
CA ILE A 346 -8.75 -19.01 15.18
C ILE A 346 -9.58 -19.74 14.12
N SER A 347 -9.61 -19.22 12.89
CA SER A 347 -10.36 -19.86 11.81
C SER A 347 -9.83 -21.26 11.50
N LEU A 348 -8.51 -21.46 11.49
CA LEU A 348 -7.90 -22.76 11.29
C LEU A 348 -8.27 -23.72 12.41
N LEU A 349 -8.12 -23.27 13.65
CA LEU A 349 -8.45 -24.07 14.82
C LEU A 349 -9.93 -24.46 14.84
N LEU A 350 -10.82 -23.57 14.45
CA LEU A 350 -12.25 -23.86 14.36
C LEU A 350 -12.57 -24.88 13.25
N GLU A 351 -11.84 -24.85 12.14
CA GLU A 351 -11.96 -25.87 11.10
C GLU A 351 -11.52 -27.24 11.63
N LEU A 352 -10.39 -27.28 12.35
CA LEU A 352 -9.91 -28.48 13.04
C LEU A 352 -10.91 -29.01 14.06
N ILE A 353 -11.40 -28.15 14.96
CA ILE A 353 -12.39 -28.51 15.99
C ILE A 353 -13.64 -29.12 15.35
N ASN A 354 -14.19 -28.49 14.31
CA ASN A 354 -15.38 -28.98 13.62
C ASN A 354 -15.13 -30.25 12.79
N SER A 355 -13.87 -30.58 12.50
CA SER A 355 -13.49 -31.81 11.81
C SER A 355 -13.22 -32.97 12.78
N LEU A 356 -12.72 -32.68 13.99
CA LEU A 356 -12.27 -33.68 14.96
C LEU A 356 -13.30 -33.98 16.06
N TYR A 357 -14.17 -33.02 16.40
CA TYR A 357 -15.08 -33.12 17.54
C TYR A 357 -16.54 -32.97 17.16
N GLU A 358 -17.39 -33.73 17.85
CA GLU A 358 -18.85 -33.65 17.77
C GLU A 358 -19.40 -33.00 19.05
N PHE A 359 -20.20 -31.93 18.91
CA PHE A 359 -20.75 -31.18 20.05
C PHE A 359 -22.20 -31.60 20.36
N LYS A 360 -22.52 -31.73 21.65
CA LYS A 360 -23.86 -32.10 22.16
C LYS A 360 -24.76 -30.85 22.34
N ASP A 361 -26.04 -30.97 21.99
CA ASP A 361 -27.06 -29.93 22.25
C ASP A 361 -27.37 -29.84 23.76
N LYS A 362 -27.49 -28.61 24.28
CA LYS A 362 -28.32 -28.32 25.45
C LYS A 362 -29.71 -27.92 24.92
N GLN A 363 -30.65 -28.85 24.88
CA GLN A 363 -32.05 -28.44 24.74
C GLN A 363 -32.50 -27.77 26.04
N HIS A 364 -33.10 -26.58 25.91
CA HIS A 364 -33.86 -25.90 26.96
C HIS A 364 -34.85 -26.89 27.57
N TYR A 365 -34.71 -27.18 28.86
CA TYR A 365 -35.80 -27.72 29.67
C TYR A 365 -36.64 -26.52 30.13
N GLU A 366 -37.61 -26.13 29.30
CA GLU A 366 -38.77 -25.35 29.70
C GLU A 366 -39.99 -26.11 29.14
N ASP A 367 -40.66 -26.91 29.98
CA ASP A 367 -41.99 -26.53 30.48
C ASP A 367 -42.63 -27.62 31.37
N ASN A 368 -43.31 -27.10 32.41
CA ASN A 368 -44.43 -27.67 33.16
C ASN A 368 -44.21 -28.83 34.15
N SER A 369 -43.91 -28.49 35.40
CA SER A 369 -44.74 -28.92 36.54
C SER A 369 -44.62 -27.91 37.69
N GLN A 370 -45.75 -27.30 38.04
CA GLN A 370 -45.91 -26.51 39.25
C GLN A 370 -45.79 -27.42 40.50
N GLN A 371 -45.19 -26.86 41.55
CA GLN A 371 -45.77 -26.75 42.90
C GLN A 371 -44.88 -27.29 44.05
N LYS A 372 -44.42 -26.30 44.83
CA LYS A 372 -44.24 -26.24 46.28
C LYS A 372 -43.11 -27.02 46.98
N ASP A 373 -42.31 -26.16 47.63
CA ASP A 373 -41.90 -26.21 49.03
C ASP A 373 -40.71 -27.10 49.44
N SER A 374 -39.65 -26.34 49.74
CA SER A 374 -38.94 -26.37 51.02
C SER A 374 -37.77 -27.34 51.21
N SER A 375 -36.68 -26.70 51.64
CA SER A 375 -35.62 -27.19 52.52
C SER A 375 -34.43 -27.97 51.94
N SER A 376 -33.29 -27.27 52.02
CA SER A 376 -32.06 -27.69 52.69
C SER A 376 -31.09 -28.67 52.00
N ILE A 377 -29.86 -28.14 51.88
CA ILE A 377 -28.57 -28.76 52.24
C ILE A 377 -28.02 -29.85 51.30
N ILE A 378 -26.95 -29.43 50.59
CA ILE A 378 -25.65 -30.12 50.39
C ILE A 378 -25.68 -31.65 50.32
N ARG A 379 -25.26 -32.19 49.16
CA ARG A 379 -24.23 -33.26 49.09
C ARG A 379 -23.62 -33.37 47.70
N ASN A 380 -22.29 -33.46 47.72
CA ASN A 380 -21.42 -33.85 46.61
C ASN A 380 -21.77 -35.27 46.15
N ASP A 381 -21.78 -35.53 44.84
CA ASP A 381 -21.60 -36.89 44.34
C ASP A 381 -20.89 -36.94 42.98
N LYS A 382 -19.96 -37.89 42.91
CA LYS A 382 -19.11 -38.25 41.77
C LYS A 382 -19.93 -38.91 40.65
N PRO A 383 -19.47 -38.87 39.38
CA PRO A 383 -20.19 -39.49 38.27
C PRO A 383 -19.97 -41.02 38.24
N GLY A 384 -20.99 -41.77 38.65
CA GLY A 384 -21.06 -43.23 38.48
C GLY A 384 -21.92 -43.63 37.26
N SER A 385 -21.55 -44.74 36.62
CA SER A 385 -22.19 -45.31 35.42
C SER A 385 -23.68 -45.69 35.65
N PRO A 386 -24.58 -45.51 34.65
CA PRO A 386 -26.02 -45.84 34.77
C PRO A 386 -26.33 -47.31 35.07
N LEU A 387 -25.38 -48.22 34.78
CA LEU A 387 -25.55 -49.66 34.97
C LEU A 387 -25.58 -50.06 36.46
N GLN A 388 -24.98 -49.26 37.33
CA GLN A 388 -24.89 -49.57 38.77
C GLN A 388 -26.18 -49.19 39.52
N ARG A 389 -26.91 -48.16 39.05
CA ARG A 389 -28.18 -47.73 39.67
C ARG A 389 -29.37 -48.65 39.39
N GLN A 390 -29.30 -49.50 38.36
CA GLN A 390 -30.37 -50.47 38.07
C GLN A 390 -30.15 -51.85 38.73
N LEU A 391 -28.93 -52.16 39.18
CA LEU A 391 -28.64 -53.36 39.96
C LEU A 391 -28.95 -53.19 41.47
N GLU A 392 -28.89 -51.97 42.00
CA GLU A 392 -29.23 -51.68 43.41
C GLU A 392 -30.74 -51.51 43.66
N GLN A 393 -31.56 -51.23 42.64
CA GLN A 393 -33.02 -51.10 42.78
C GLN A 393 -33.80 -52.44 42.71
N GLN A 394 -33.11 -53.59 42.65
CA GLN A 394 -33.74 -54.92 42.74
C GLN A 394 -33.51 -55.65 44.09
N GLN A 395 -32.88 -55.00 45.08
CA GLN A 395 -32.68 -55.60 46.42
C GLN A 395 -33.27 -54.82 47.59
N VAL A 396 -34.13 -53.81 47.37
CA VAL A 396 -34.85 -53.13 48.47
C VAL A 396 -36.34 -53.07 48.17
N GLN A 397 -37.00 -54.23 48.23
CA GLN A 397 -38.43 -54.30 48.54
C GLN A 397 -38.80 -55.71 49.02
N ASN A 398 -38.30 -56.07 50.21
CA ASN A 398 -38.82 -57.14 51.06
C ASN A 398 -38.19 -57.01 52.45
N CYS A 399 -38.82 -56.23 53.33
CA CYS A 399 -38.80 -56.40 54.78
C CYS A 399 -39.69 -55.32 55.44
N GLN A 400 -40.88 -55.75 55.88
CA GLN A 400 -41.86 -55.17 56.83
C GLN A 400 -43.26 -55.57 56.32
N ASP A 401 -44.09 -56.39 56.97
CA ASP A 401 -44.11 -56.90 58.34
C ASP A 401 -44.84 -58.25 58.38
N GLN A 402 -44.43 -59.12 59.32
CA GLN A 402 -45.29 -60.19 59.87
C GLN A 402 -45.64 -59.82 61.31
N ILE A 403 -46.91 -59.48 61.57
CA ILE A 403 -47.60 -59.75 62.84
C ILE A 403 -49.07 -60.08 62.50
N VAL A 404 -49.45 -61.37 62.64
CA VAL A 404 -50.75 -61.92 63.14
C VAL A 404 -52.01 -61.62 62.26
N THR A 405 -52.89 -62.55 61.81
CA THR A 405 -53.16 -63.98 62.01
C THR A 405 -54.18 -64.43 60.95
N ASN A 406 -54.22 -65.74 60.65
CA ASN A 406 -55.37 -66.58 60.27
C ASN A 406 -56.36 -66.10 59.19
N LYS A 407 -56.43 -66.81 58.05
CA LYS A 407 -57.34 -67.96 57.80
C LYS A 407 -57.39 -68.32 56.30
N THR A 408 -57.11 -69.60 56.01
CA THR A 408 -57.73 -70.49 55.01
C THR A 408 -57.98 -70.06 53.55
N LEU A 409 -57.38 -70.89 52.66
CA LEU A 409 -57.99 -71.60 51.51
C LEU A 409 -58.69 -70.80 50.40
N SER A 410 -58.12 -70.83 49.18
CA SER A 410 -58.68 -71.55 48.02
C SER A 410 -57.79 -71.37 46.77
N ILE A 411 -57.35 -72.49 46.16
CA ILE A 411 -57.75 -73.00 44.82
C ILE A 411 -57.10 -72.19 43.68
N LYS A 412 -55.99 -72.70 43.11
CA LYS A 412 -55.93 -73.42 41.82
C LYS A 412 -56.49 -72.60 40.65
N GLU A 413 -55.60 -72.02 39.85
CA GLU A 413 -55.48 -72.20 38.38
C GLU A 413 -54.42 -71.25 37.81
N ASN A 414 -53.91 -71.57 36.62
CA ASN A 414 -52.86 -70.87 35.84
C ASN A 414 -51.40 -71.30 36.04
N ILE A 415 -51.18 -72.62 35.90
CA ILE A 415 -49.92 -73.16 35.37
C ILE A 415 -50.12 -73.40 33.86
N CYS A 416 -50.06 -72.35 33.04
CA CYS A 416 -49.68 -72.40 31.62
C CYS A 416 -49.74 -70.97 31.06
N ASN A 417 -48.63 -70.22 31.11
CA ASN A 417 -48.37 -69.00 30.28
C ASN A 417 -47.04 -68.28 30.63
N LYS A 418 -46.22 -68.80 31.56
CA LYS A 418 -44.97 -68.15 31.98
C LYS A 418 -43.73 -68.38 31.09
N GLN A 419 -43.83 -69.11 29.98
CA GLN A 419 -42.68 -69.37 29.10
C GLN A 419 -42.68 -68.60 27.77
N ILE A 420 -43.76 -67.91 27.38
CA ILE A 420 -43.80 -67.14 26.12
C ILE A 420 -43.55 -65.63 26.32
N GLN A 421 -43.54 -65.12 27.56
CA GLN A 421 -43.27 -63.70 27.85
C GLN A 421 -41.79 -63.36 28.14
N LYS A 422 -40.92 -64.34 28.42
CA LYS A 422 -39.48 -64.07 28.67
C LYS A 422 -38.68 -63.76 27.39
N ASP A 423 -39.10 -64.29 26.24
CA ASP A 423 -38.38 -64.10 24.96
C ASP A 423 -38.75 -62.80 24.23
N ARG A 424 -39.98 -62.26 24.43
CA ARG A 424 -40.35 -60.93 23.92
C ARG A 424 -39.70 -59.79 24.72
N SER A 425 -39.39 -60.00 26.00
CA SER A 425 -38.77 -58.98 26.86
C SER A 425 -37.30 -58.75 26.51
N TYR A 426 -36.51 -59.81 26.31
CA TYR A 426 -35.11 -59.67 25.91
C TYR A 426 -34.94 -59.03 24.53
N LYS A 427 -35.79 -59.38 23.55
CA LYS A 427 -35.72 -58.78 22.21
C LYS A 427 -36.08 -57.29 22.22
N THR A 428 -37.01 -56.86 23.09
CA THR A 428 -37.38 -55.45 23.24
C THR A 428 -36.30 -54.67 23.98
N ILE A 429 -35.66 -55.25 25.01
CA ILE A 429 -34.53 -54.63 25.72
C ILE A 429 -33.31 -54.52 24.81
N LEU A 430 -32.99 -55.58 24.04
CA LEU A 430 -31.90 -55.57 23.08
C LEU A 430 -32.17 -54.59 21.93
N GLN A 431 -33.40 -54.52 21.43
CA GLN A 431 -33.79 -53.51 20.42
C GLN A 431 -33.74 -52.09 20.98
N THR A 432 -34.10 -51.88 22.25
CA THR A 432 -33.99 -50.56 22.89
C THR A 432 -32.52 -50.17 23.10
N TYR A 433 -31.67 -51.13 23.48
CA TYR A 433 -30.23 -50.91 23.66
C TYR A 433 -29.51 -50.71 22.31
N VAL A 434 -29.89 -51.46 21.29
CA VAL A 434 -29.40 -51.31 19.90
C VAL A 434 -29.94 -50.02 19.29
N GLN A 435 -31.18 -49.61 19.53
CA GLN A 435 -31.69 -48.30 19.13
C GLN A 435 -31.02 -47.16 19.91
N TYR A 436 -30.63 -47.37 21.17
CA TYR A 436 -29.85 -46.42 21.95
C TYR A 436 -28.43 -46.30 21.39
N LEU A 437 -27.75 -47.39 21.09
CA LEU A 437 -26.43 -47.40 20.44
C LEU A 437 -26.50 -46.81 19.03
N LEU A 438 -27.51 -47.16 18.23
CA LEU A 438 -27.72 -46.57 16.91
C LEU A 438 -28.05 -45.07 17.00
N ARG A 439 -28.82 -44.61 18.00
CA ARG A 439 -29.04 -43.18 18.24
C ARG A 439 -27.79 -42.48 18.82
N ALA A 440 -26.95 -43.18 19.56
CA ALA A 440 -25.67 -42.65 20.06
C ALA A 440 -24.63 -42.53 18.94
N VAL A 441 -24.64 -43.47 17.99
CA VAL A 441 -23.71 -43.53 16.85
C VAL A 441 -24.19 -42.67 15.66
N PHE A 442 -25.50 -42.48 15.47
CA PHE A 442 -26.08 -41.73 14.33
C PHE A 442 -26.82 -40.44 14.75
N ARG A 443 -26.37 -39.73 15.78
CA ARG A 443 -26.93 -38.41 16.14
C ARG A 443 -26.57 -37.38 15.07
N LYS A 444 -27.53 -36.55 14.64
CA LYS A 444 -27.29 -35.49 13.63
C LYS A 444 -26.40 -34.39 14.22
N ASN A 445 -25.25 -34.19 13.57
CA ASN A 445 -24.18 -33.31 14.00
C ASN A 445 -24.47 -31.83 13.75
N LYS A 446 -24.35 -30.98 14.77
CA LYS A 446 -24.36 -29.51 14.63
C LYS A 446 -22.93 -28.99 14.78
N LYS A 447 -22.46 -28.24 13.77
CA LYS A 447 -21.14 -27.61 13.77
C LYS A 447 -21.11 -26.41 14.74
N MET A 448 -20.00 -26.24 15.45
CA MET A 448 -19.77 -25.07 16.30
C MET A 448 -19.72 -23.82 15.40
N LYS A 449 -20.64 -22.89 15.63
CA LYS A 449 -20.68 -21.59 14.96
C LYS A 449 -20.04 -20.57 15.88
N PHE A 450 -18.87 -20.07 15.50
CA PHE A 450 -18.16 -19.02 16.23
C PHE A 450 -18.15 -17.77 15.36
N GLY A 451 -18.75 -16.68 15.85
CA GLY A 451 -18.76 -15.40 15.15
C GLY A 451 -17.42 -14.68 15.27
N TYR A 452 -17.14 -13.75 14.35
CA TYR A 452 -15.92 -12.94 14.37
C TYR A 452 -15.77 -12.10 15.65
N ILE A 453 -16.88 -11.71 16.28
CA ILE A 453 -16.89 -10.98 17.57
C ILE A 453 -16.42 -11.89 18.72
N ASN A 454 -16.89 -13.13 18.75
CA ASN A 454 -16.48 -14.12 19.75
C ASN A 454 -15.01 -14.54 19.54
N ALA A 455 -14.53 -14.56 18.29
CA ALA A 455 -13.10 -14.73 17.97
C ALA A 455 -12.24 -13.59 18.52
N PHE A 456 -12.70 -12.35 18.40
CA PHE A 456 -12.01 -11.19 18.95
C PHE A 456 -12.02 -11.17 20.50
N GLN A 457 -13.12 -11.58 21.11
CA GLN A 457 -13.22 -11.76 22.57
C GLN A 457 -12.37 -12.94 23.07
N ALA A 458 -12.20 -14.00 22.28
CA ALA A 458 -11.28 -15.10 22.62
C ALA A 458 -9.80 -14.68 22.54
N LEU A 459 -9.47 -13.66 21.73
CA LEU A 459 -8.12 -13.07 21.60
C LEU A 459 -7.77 -12.10 22.73
N ARG A 460 -8.75 -11.36 23.27
CA ARG A 460 -8.53 -10.49 24.43
C ARG A 460 -8.65 -11.33 25.71
N CYS A 461 -7.66 -11.23 26.60
CA CYS A 461 -7.75 -11.79 27.97
C CYS A 461 -8.79 -11.07 28.86
N ILE A 462 -9.49 -10.07 28.34
CA ILE A 462 -10.57 -9.35 29.02
C ILE A 462 -11.84 -10.19 28.89
N VAL A 463 -11.97 -11.15 29.81
CA VAL A 463 -13.18 -11.96 29.99
C VAL A 463 -14.24 -11.09 30.63
N THR A 464 -15.25 -10.69 29.87
CA THR A 464 -16.52 -10.23 30.45
C THR A 464 -17.62 -11.10 29.86
N LYS A 465 -18.13 -12.01 30.71
CA LYS A 465 -19.19 -13.02 30.55
C LYS A 465 -18.77 -14.44 30.15
N ASP A 466 -19.25 -15.39 30.95
CA ASP A 466 -19.26 -16.84 30.75
C ASP A 466 -20.09 -17.23 29.52
N ASP A 467 -19.57 -16.99 28.32
CA ASP A 467 -20.13 -17.62 27.12
C ASP A 467 -19.63 -19.08 27.07
N ASP A 468 -20.56 -20.02 27.28
CA ASP A 468 -20.35 -21.47 27.18
C ASP A 468 -19.61 -21.85 25.89
N ASN A 469 -19.79 -21.12 24.78
CA ASN A 469 -19.11 -21.40 23.51
C ASN A 469 -17.62 -21.07 23.57
N ILE A 470 -17.21 -20.01 24.28
CA ILE A 470 -15.80 -19.63 24.45
C ILE A 470 -15.10 -20.64 25.36
N LEU A 471 -15.80 -21.12 26.40
CA LEU A 471 -15.32 -22.17 27.29
C LEU A 471 -15.13 -23.50 26.55
N GLN A 472 -16.11 -23.92 25.74
CA GLN A 472 -16.01 -25.13 24.92
C GLN A 472 -14.89 -25.01 23.88
N PHE A 473 -14.72 -23.85 23.25
CA PHE A 473 -13.63 -23.59 22.31
C PHE A 473 -12.26 -23.70 22.97
N ARG A 474 -12.07 -23.11 24.17
CA ARG A 474 -10.81 -23.21 24.92
C ARG A 474 -10.50 -24.64 25.36
N SER A 475 -11.50 -25.40 25.78
CA SER A 475 -11.35 -26.81 26.15
C SER A 475 -10.97 -27.67 24.94
N ALA A 476 -11.67 -27.51 23.82
CA ALA A 476 -11.36 -28.22 22.58
C ALA A 476 -9.98 -27.85 22.03
N HIS A 477 -9.56 -26.58 22.13
CA HIS A 477 -8.20 -26.16 21.77
C HIS A 477 -7.13 -26.88 22.57
N LYS A 478 -7.25 -26.92 23.91
CA LYS A 478 -6.30 -27.63 24.77
C LYS A 478 -6.25 -29.13 24.46
N GLU A 479 -7.40 -29.72 24.12
CA GLU A 479 -7.48 -31.12 23.75
C GLU A 479 -6.82 -31.40 22.39
N ILE A 480 -7.03 -30.52 21.40
CA ILE A 480 -6.36 -30.56 20.09
C ILE A 480 -4.85 -30.44 20.25
N ASP A 481 -4.37 -29.46 21.02
CA ASP A 481 -2.94 -29.25 21.23
C ASP A 481 -2.29 -30.49 21.88
N SER A 482 -3.01 -31.15 22.80
CA SER A 482 -2.57 -32.39 23.41
C SER A 482 -2.58 -33.57 22.42
N GLN A 483 -3.63 -33.70 21.62
CA GLN A 483 -3.81 -34.84 20.72
C GLN A 483 -3.02 -34.74 19.41
N LEU A 484 -2.77 -33.53 18.91
CA LEU A 484 -1.96 -33.25 17.71
C LEU A 484 -0.46 -33.17 17.99
N ASN A 485 -0.03 -33.39 19.24
CA ASN A 485 1.38 -33.56 19.54
C ASN A 485 1.91 -34.82 18.83
N ILE A 486 2.94 -34.65 18.00
CA ILE A 486 3.53 -35.74 17.20
C ILE A 486 3.89 -36.97 18.05
N PHE A 487 4.36 -36.76 19.29
CA PHE A 487 4.67 -37.86 20.20
C PHE A 487 3.42 -38.65 20.61
N ASN A 488 2.29 -37.97 20.82
CA ASN A 488 1.02 -38.61 21.16
C ASN A 488 0.40 -39.32 19.95
N ILE A 489 0.52 -38.76 18.75
CA ILE A 489 0.12 -39.41 17.50
C ILE A 489 0.93 -40.71 17.33
N LEU A 490 2.25 -40.64 17.43
CA LEU A 490 3.13 -41.79 17.29
C LEU A 490 2.85 -42.86 18.36
N LYS A 491 2.63 -42.44 19.61
CA LYS A 491 2.26 -43.35 20.70
C LYS A 491 0.93 -44.05 20.43
N ARG A 492 -0.10 -43.33 19.97
CA ARG A 492 -1.40 -43.92 19.62
C ARG A 492 -1.29 -44.86 18.42
N LEU A 493 -0.50 -44.51 17.41
CA LEU A 493 -0.21 -45.42 16.29
C LEU A 493 0.50 -46.69 16.76
N GLN A 494 1.46 -46.56 17.67
CA GLN A 494 2.13 -47.71 18.28
C GLN A 494 1.18 -48.55 19.11
N ASP A 495 0.24 -47.94 19.85
CA ASP A 495 -0.77 -48.66 20.63
C ASP A 495 -1.78 -49.37 19.71
N VAL A 496 -2.09 -48.82 18.53
CA VAL A 496 -2.87 -49.50 17.48
C VAL A 496 -2.10 -50.69 16.91
N GLU A 497 -0.80 -50.58 16.66
CA GLU A 497 0.05 -51.72 16.25
C GLU A 497 0.11 -52.81 17.34
N LYS A 498 0.21 -52.43 18.61
CA LYS A 498 0.12 -53.40 19.72
C LYS A 498 -1.26 -54.06 19.78
N LEU A 499 -2.33 -53.30 19.57
CA LEU A 499 -3.68 -53.84 19.55
C LEU A 499 -3.89 -54.81 18.38
N LYS A 500 -3.30 -54.53 17.22
CA LYS A 500 -3.21 -55.46 16.08
C LYS A 500 -2.50 -56.76 16.47
N HIS A 501 -1.45 -56.71 17.29
CA HIS A 501 -0.80 -57.91 17.82
C HIS A 501 -1.67 -58.72 18.80
N ILE A 502 -2.61 -58.08 19.48
CA ILE A 502 -3.53 -58.72 20.43
C ILE A 502 -4.75 -59.31 19.71
N ILE A 503 -5.31 -58.58 18.73
CA ILE A 503 -6.54 -58.97 18.04
C ILE A 503 -6.27 -60.02 16.96
N PHE A 504 -5.14 -59.92 16.26
CA PHE A 504 -4.85 -60.77 15.11
C PHE A 504 -3.79 -61.82 15.41
N ASN A 505 -4.08 -63.06 15.00
CA ASN A 505 -3.07 -64.12 14.98
C ASN A 505 -1.99 -63.80 13.92
N GLU A 506 -0.87 -64.52 13.96
CA GLU A 506 0.29 -64.24 13.11
C GLU A 506 -0.06 -64.22 11.61
N ASN A 507 -0.91 -65.14 11.18
CA ASN A 507 -1.39 -65.24 9.80
C ASN A 507 -2.32 -64.10 9.39
N GLN A 508 -3.23 -63.68 10.26
CA GLN A 508 -4.13 -62.54 10.04
C GLN A 508 -3.35 -61.22 9.98
N ARG A 509 -2.24 -61.09 10.74
CA ARG A 509 -1.36 -59.92 10.68
C ARG A 509 -0.63 -59.81 9.34
N ILE A 510 -0.09 -60.94 8.85
CA ILE A 510 0.53 -61.01 7.52
C ILE A 510 -0.46 -60.58 6.44
N LEU A 511 -1.72 -60.99 6.56
CA LEU A 511 -2.78 -60.60 5.63
C LEU A 511 -3.12 -59.10 5.73
N PHE A 512 -3.27 -58.58 6.94
CA PHE A 512 -3.62 -57.18 7.22
C PHE A 512 -2.53 -56.20 6.74
N GLU A 513 -1.26 -56.55 6.91
CA GLU A 513 -0.14 -55.74 6.43
C GLU A 513 -0.06 -55.68 4.90
N LYS A 514 -0.38 -56.79 4.23
CA LYS A 514 -0.35 -56.86 2.76
C LYS A 514 -1.56 -56.22 2.08
N PHE A 515 -2.71 -56.14 2.76
CA PHE A 515 -3.90 -55.49 2.21
C PHE A 515 -3.73 -53.98 1.97
N ASN A 516 -2.84 -53.31 2.71
CA ASN A 516 -2.55 -51.88 2.50
C ASN A 516 -1.61 -51.61 1.31
N ASN A 517 -0.95 -52.64 0.78
CA ASN A 517 -0.07 -52.54 -0.38
C ASN A 517 -0.78 -52.94 -1.68
N ILE A 518 -1.95 -52.34 -1.96
CA ILE A 518 -2.48 -52.34 -3.33
C ILE A 518 -1.67 -51.29 -4.09
N PRO A 519 -0.79 -51.66 -5.03
CA PRO A 519 -0.04 -50.67 -5.80
C PRO A 519 -1.04 -49.85 -6.61
N GLN A 520 -1.05 -48.53 -6.35
CA GLN A 520 -1.67 -47.57 -7.25
C GLN A 520 -1.07 -47.79 -8.64
N LYS A 521 -1.93 -48.04 -9.63
CA LYS A 521 -1.60 -47.92 -11.05
C LYS A 521 -1.06 -46.52 -11.25
N ASP A 522 0.26 -46.37 -11.27
CA ASP A 522 1.03 -45.36 -12.01
C ASP A 522 2.49 -45.46 -11.54
N LYS A 523 3.22 -46.39 -12.17
CA LYS A 523 4.67 -46.38 -12.42
C LYS A 523 5.06 -47.71 -13.11
N LEU A 524 4.76 -47.78 -14.40
CA LEU A 524 5.45 -48.67 -15.32
C LEU A 524 6.80 -48.00 -15.59
N GLU A 525 7.89 -48.46 -14.96
CA GLU A 525 9.27 -48.42 -15.53
C GLU A 525 10.41 -48.94 -14.63
N GLU A 526 10.17 -49.36 -13.37
CA GLU A 526 11.22 -49.98 -12.54
C GLU A 526 10.92 -51.43 -12.14
N GLN A 527 10.79 -52.32 -13.13
CA GLN A 527 10.44 -53.74 -12.93
C GLN A 527 11.43 -54.72 -13.57
N ARG A 528 12.74 -54.57 -13.32
CA ARG A 528 13.71 -55.65 -13.62
C ARG A 528 14.70 -56.01 -12.51
N LEU A 529 14.59 -55.42 -11.32
CA LEU A 529 15.50 -55.74 -10.20
C LEU A 529 14.80 -56.13 -8.89
N TYR A 530 13.53 -56.56 -8.96
CA TYR A 530 12.70 -56.86 -7.77
C TYR A 530 11.95 -58.21 -7.81
N CYS A 531 12.33 -59.13 -8.70
CA CYS A 531 11.62 -60.41 -8.88
C CYS A 531 12.00 -61.53 -7.89
N ASP A 532 13.19 -61.52 -7.30
CA ASP A 532 13.64 -62.64 -6.45
C ASP A 532 13.16 -62.58 -4.98
N GLN A 533 12.73 -61.40 -4.49
CA GLN A 533 12.18 -61.27 -3.13
C GLN A 533 10.66 -61.53 -3.05
N GLN A 534 9.92 -61.46 -4.17
CA GLN A 534 8.46 -61.69 -4.17
C GLN A 534 8.08 -63.18 -4.13
N ILE A 535 8.91 -64.08 -4.67
CA ILE A 535 8.59 -65.52 -4.75
C ILE A 535 8.62 -66.19 -3.36
N LYS A 536 9.55 -65.79 -2.47
CA LYS A 536 9.58 -66.29 -1.08
C LYS A 536 8.42 -65.77 -0.22
N GLN A 537 7.90 -64.57 -0.50
CA GLN A 537 6.87 -63.93 0.31
C GLN A 537 5.43 -64.27 -0.13
N GLN A 538 5.23 -64.71 -1.37
CA GLN A 538 3.93 -65.19 -1.86
C GLN A 538 3.54 -66.54 -1.24
N GLY A 539 4.50 -67.45 -1.06
CA GLY A 539 4.28 -68.74 -0.37
C GLY A 539 3.75 -68.56 1.06
N VAL A 540 4.41 -67.70 1.85
CA VAL A 540 3.99 -67.40 3.24
C VAL A 540 2.57 -66.83 3.33
N THR A 541 2.09 -66.11 2.31
CA THR A 541 0.74 -65.52 2.31
C THR A 541 -0.31 -66.55 1.89
N GLN A 542 0.02 -67.42 0.94
CA GLN A 542 -0.82 -68.55 0.55
C GLN A 542 -0.97 -69.54 1.71
N ASP A 543 0.12 -69.84 2.42
CA ASP A 543 0.12 -70.71 3.60
C ASP A 543 -0.68 -70.11 4.76
N ALA A 544 -0.55 -68.80 5.00
CA ALA A 544 -1.35 -68.08 5.99
C ALA A 544 -2.85 -68.12 5.67
N ILE A 545 -3.23 -67.96 4.39
CA ILE A 545 -4.62 -68.06 3.92
C ILE A 545 -5.14 -69.48 4.10
N LEU A 546 -4.36 -70.50 3.73
CA LEU A 546 -4.73 -71.91 3.88
C LEU A 546 -4.88 -72.30 5.36
N GLN A 547 -4.02 -71.79 6.25
CA GLN A 547 -4.15 -72.00 7.69
C GLN A 547 -5.38 -71.30 8.28
N ILE A 548 -5.70 -70.07 7.86
CA ILE A 548 -6.93 -69.36 8.25
C ILE A 548 -8.18 -70.12 7.77
N LEU A 549 -8.14 -70.74 6.59
CA LEU A 549 -9.21 -71.58 6.04
C LEU A 549 -9.34 -72.93 6.77
N SER A 550 -8.27 -73.42 7.41
CA SER A 550 -8.26 -74.67 8.16
C SER A 550 -8.81 -74.54 9.58
N ASP A 551 -8.66 -73.37 10.22
CA ASP A 551 -9.13 -73.09 11.59
C ASP A 551 -10.51 -72.44 11.60
N GLN A 552 -11.55 -73.24 11.33
CA GLN A 552 -12.94 -72.80 11.29
C GLN A 552 -13.59 -72.61 12.68
N ASN A 553 -12.90 -72.92 13.78
CA ASN A 553 -13.45 -72.77 15.13
C ASN A 553 -13.30 -71.34 15.68
N ASN A 554 -12.50 -70.49 15.02
CA ASN A 554 -12.35 -69.09 15.38
C ASN A 554 -13.48 -68.23 14.74
N GLN A 555 -14.28 -67.57 15.58
CA GLN A 555 -15.40 -66.72 15.17
C GLN A 555 -14.99 -65.56 14.24
N ILE A 556 -13.73 -65.10 14.31
CA ILE A 556 -13.19 -64.06 13.43
C ILE A 556 -12.86 -64.64 12.05
N ASN A 557 -12.27 -65.84 11.97
CA ASN A 557 -11.99 -66.53 10.71
C ASN A 557 -13.29 -66.80 9.94
N GLN A 558 -14.36 -67.24 10.63
CA GLN A 558 -15.67 -67.47 10.01
C GLN A 558 -16.24 -66.19 9.38
N LYS A 559 -16.14 -65.05 10.06
CA LYS A 559 -16.60 -63.75 9.52
C LYS A 559 -15.72 -63.27 8.37
N LEU A 560 -14.41 -63.53 8.42
CA LEU A 560 -13.48 -63.19 7.34
C LEU A 560 -13.79 -63.98 6.07
N ILE A 561 -14.03 -65.29 6.20
CA ILE A 561 -14.39 -66.18 5.09
C ILE A 561 -15.73 -65.77 4.48
N ALA A 562 -16.72 -65.40 5.31
CA ALA A 562 -18.02 -64.90 4.84
C ALA A 562 -17.94 -63.54 4.11
N SER A 563 -16.84 -62.80 4.27
CA SER A 563 -16.60 -61.53 3.58
C SER A 563 -15.83 -61.66 2.26
N LEU A 564 -15.32 -62.85 1.94
CA LEU A 564 -14.67 -63.14 0.66
C LEU A 564 -15.72 -63.36 -0.44
N ASP A 565 -15.40 -62.94 -1.67
CA ASP A 565 -16.23 -63.21 -2.84
C ASP A 565 -16.47 -64.73 -2.99
N VAL A 566 -17.72 -65.12 -3.24
CA VAL A 566 -18.15 -66.53 -3.31
C VAL A 566 -17.32 -67.31 -4.33
N THR A 567 -16.93 -66.68 -5.43
CA THR A 567 -16.12 -67.28 -6.49
C THR A 567 -14.70 -67.58 -6.01
N VAL A 568 -14.10 -66.66 -5.25
CA VAL A 568 -12.76 -66.80 -4.68
C VAL A 568 -12.74 -67.83 -3.56
N SER A 569 -13.78 -67.85 -2.71
CA SER A 569 -13.96 -68.85 -1.66
C SER A 569 -14.05 -70.27 -2.24
N ASN A 570 -14.83 -70.44 -3.33
CA ASN A 570 -14.98 -71.71 -4.02
C ASN A 570 -13.68 -72.19 -4.69
N LEU A 571 -12.91 -71.27 -5.29
CA LEU A 571 -11.60 -71.60 -5.89
C LEU A 571 -10.57 -72.04 -4.85
N LEU A 572 -10.55 -71.39 -3.69
CA LEU A 572 -9.63 -71.73 -2.59
C LEU A 572 -9.99 -73.07 -1.94
N GLN A 573 -11.29 -73.39 -1.81
CA GLN A 573 -11.73 -74.71 -1.35
C GLN A 573 -11.34 -75.82 -2.33
N LYS A 574 -11.42 -75.56 -3.63
CA LYS A 574 -11.02 -76.52 -4.67
C LYS A 574 -9.52 -76.81 -4.64
N CYS A 575 -8.68 -75.78 -4.45
CA CYS A 575 -7.22 -75.95 -4.28
C CYS A 575 -6.86 -76.78 -3.02
N LYS A 576 -7.67 -76.70 -1.95
CA LYS A 576 -7.48 -77.53 -0.75
C LYS A 576 -7.77 -79.01 -1.01
N GLN A 577 -8.80 -79.30 -1.81
CA GLN A 577 -9.09 -80.67 -2.25
C GLN A 577 -7.96 -81.23 -3.11
N ASP A 578 -7.49 -80.47 -4.09
CA ASP A 578 -6.40 -80.90 -4.98
C ASP A 578 -5.06 -81.12 -4.24
N ASN A 579 -4.79 -80.39 -3.16
CA ASN A 579 -3.59 -80.60 -2.33
C ASN A 579 -3.70 -81.80 -1.36
N ASN A 580 -4.89 -82.08 -0.84
CA ASN A 580 -5.09 -83.28 0.00
C ASN A 580 -5.02 -84.57 -0.83
N ASP A 581 -5.54 -84.56 -2.06
CA ASP A 581 -5.49 -85.71 -2.98
C ASP A 581 -4.05 -86.04 -3.44
N ASN A 582 -3.12 -85.06 -3.39
CA ASN A 582 -1.70 -85.24 -3.68
C ASN A 582 -0.86 -85.70 -2.46
N LEU A 583 -1.38 -85.56 -1.23
CA LEU A 583 -0.74 -86.04 0.00
C LEU A 583 -1.10 -87.50 0.31
N GLU A 584 -2.21 -88.04 -0.23
CA GLU A 584 -2.56 -89.46 -0.13
C GLU A 584 -1.89 -90.34 -1.21
N LYS A 585 -1.10 -89.75 -2.12
CA LYS A 585 -0.37 -90.46 -3.18
C LYS A 585 1.16 -90.43 -3.06
N ASN A 586 1.70 -90.04 -1.90
CA ASN A 586 3.13 -90.15 -1.56
C ASN A 586 3.35 -90.92 -0.26
#